data_AF-A0A3B8WP03-F1
#
_entry.id   AF-A0A3B8WP03-F1
#
_cell.length_a   1.000
_cell.length_b   1.000
_cell.length_c   1.000
_cell.angle_alpha   90.00
_cell.angle_beta   90.00
_cell.angle_gamma   90.00
#
_symmetry.space_group_name_H-M   'P 1'
#
loop_
_entity.id
_entity.type
_entity.pdbx_description
1 polymer ?
#
loop_
_entity_poly.entity_id
_entity_poly.type
_entity_poly.pdbx_seq_one_letter_code
_entity_poly.pdbx_strand_id
1 'polypeptide(L)'
;TTDRNVEQVTTDSGSNAFEVAFNATPFTVTNEFNPIDQRTYNHATSTTIFDSLGNSHELTQFYVKEPSPGNGVGQSQWSIYLQIDGELVGGTDQTPYTALFDQDGQLESINGDPNGELIITDWVPKDPSGDPNGADGPPANPGDVVSPIPEPATSSAFVVNLANTTQYGAAFGVNDQQQNGYTTGRLSGLDVSDQGVIFARYTNGQSKSLGQVALAAFNNTDGLSPVGDTTWVETFESGQPVIGAPDTGTLGSIKASSVEDSNVDLSAELVNLIIAQRNYQANAKTIETSDAVTQTIINLR
;
A
#
# COMPACT_ATOMS: atom_id res chain seq x y z
N THR A 1 3.40 39.36 -68.45
CA THR A 1 4.56 39.51 -67.55
C THR A 1 4.39 40.80 -66.79
N THR A 2 3.69 40.73 -65.66
CA THR A 2 3.51 41.87 -64.75
C THR A 2 4.45 41.62 -63.59
N ASP A 3 5.70 42.06 -63.77
CA ASP A 3 6.67 42.07 -62.69
C ASP A 3 6.17 43.04 -61.62
N ARG A 4 6.06 42.55 -60.38
CA ARG A 4 5.87 43.42 -59.23
C ARG A 4 7.21 44.09 -58.94
N ASN A 5 7.33 45.33 -59.38
CA ASN A 5 8.44 46.20 -59.05
C ASN A 5 8.39 46.45 -57.54
N VAL A 6 9.42 46.04 -56.79
CA VAL A 6 9.57 46.38 -55.38
C VAL A 6 10.13 47.80 -55.34
N GLU A 7 9.24 48.73 -55.07
CA GLU A 7 9.57 50.14 -54.89
C GLU A 7 10.36 50.31 -53.58
N GLN A 8 11.57 50.85 -53.70
CA GLN A 8 12.42 51.39 -52.63
C GLN A 8 12.57 50.54 -51.36
N VAL A 9 13.60 49.68 -51.35
CA VAL A 9 14.38 49.54 -50.12
C VAL A 9 15.28 50.77 -50.04
N THR A 10 14.78 51.84 -49.42
CA THR A 10 15.65 52.92 -48.95
C THR A 10 16.48 52.35 -47.81
N THR A 11 17.76 52.10 -48.07
CA THR A 11 18.76 51.92 -47.01
C THR A 11 18.90 53.27 -46.30
N ASP A 12 18.12 53.46 -45.24
CA ASP A 12 18.23 54.63 -44.38
C ASP A 12 19.62 54.59 -43.71
N SER A 13 20.55 55.34 -44.30
CA SER A 13 21.90 55.54 -43.79
C SER A 13 21.79 56.53 -42.63
N GLY A 14 21.25 56.08 -41.50
CA GLY A 14 21.00 56.98 -40.37
C GLY A 14 20.32 56.37 -39.16
N SER A 15 19.53 55.31 -39.31
CA SER A 15 18.91 54.68 -38.14
C SER A 15 19.71 53.47 -37.68
N ASN A 16 20.60 53.68 -36.72
CA ASN A 16 21.04 52.63 -35.79
C ASN A 16 19.85 52.10 -34.96
N ALA A 17 18.59 52.28 -35.35
CA ALA A 17 17.43 51.98 -34.53
C ALA A 17 17.32 50.47 -34.23
N PHE A 18 17.70 49.60 -35.17
CA PHE A 18 17.74 48.16 -34.92
C PHE A 18 18.94 47.77 -34.04
N GLU A 19 20.12 48.36 -34.27
CA GLU A 19 21.32 48.12 -33.46
C GLU A 19 21.17 48.67 -32.03
N VAL A 20 20.58 49.86 -31.88
CA VAL A 20 20.22 50.49 -30.61
C VAL A 20 19.11 49.70 -29.93
N ALA A 21 18.10 49.20 -30.64
CA ALA A 21 17.07 48.35 -30.04
C ALA A 21 17.64 47.00 -29.59
N PHE A 22 18.49 46.36 -30.40
CA PHE A 22 19.16 45.09 -30.06
C PHE A 22 20.16 45.25 -28.90
N ASN A 23 20.89 46.37 -28.85
CA ASN A 23 21.82 46.68 -27.76
C ASN A 23 21.10 47.27 -26.51
N ALA A 24 19.90 47.83 -26.65
CA ALA A 24 19.08 48.35 -25.55
C ALA A 24 18.15 47.29 -24.94
N THR A 25 17.92 46.17 -25.62
CA THR A 25 17.39 44.96 -24.98
C THR A 25 18.55 44.30 -24.23
N PRO A 26 18.63 44.40 -22.89
CA PRO A 26 19.59 43.58 -22.17
C PRO A 26 19.28 42.12 -22.52
N PHE A 27 20.27 41.40 -23.03
CA PHE A 27 20.20 39.95 -23.02
C PHE A 27 20.25 39.55 -21.54
N THR A 28 19.09 39.38 -20.92
CA THR A 28 19.03 38.65 -19.66
C THR A 28 19.25 37.19 -20.03
N VAL A 29 20.51 36.73 -19.90
CA VAL A 29 20.75 35.31 -19.61
C VAL A 29 20.31 35.12 -18.18
N THR A 30 18.99 35.03 -17.97
CA THR A 30 18.48 34.42 -16.77
C THR A 30 18.80 32.94 -16.93
N ASN A 31 19.79 32.46 -16.16
CA ASN A 31 20.00 31.03 -15.92
C ASN A 31 18.85 30.49 -15.04
N GLU A 32 17.64 30.87 -15.40
CA GLU A 32 16.40 30.54 -14.72
C GLU A 32 16.02 29.14 -15.16
N PHE A 33 15.61 28.35 -14.18
CA PHE A 33 15.25 26.96 -14.39
C PHE A 33 14.10 26.87 -15.40
N ASN A 34 14.24 25.96 -16.37
CA ASN A 34 13.19 25.67 -17.34
C ASN A 34 13.11 24.15 -17.58
N PRO A 35 12.00 23.48 -17.20
CA PRO A 35 11.89 22.03 -17.31
C PRO A 35 11.93 21.52 -18.76
N ILE A 36 11.64 22.37 -19.76
CA ILE A 36 11.72 21.99 -21.18
C ILE A 36 13.10 22.25 -21.81
N ASP A 37 14.02 22.95 -21.11
CA ASP A 37 15.37 23.21 -21.59
C ASP A 37 16.39 22.47 -20.73
N GLN A 38 16.93 21.38 -21.28
CA GLN A 38 17.94 20.54 -20.64
C GLN A 38 19.21 21.31 -20.22
N ARG A 39 19.48 22.50 -20.76
CA ARG A 39 20.65 23.30 -20.38
C ARG A 39 20.48 24.01 -19.04
N THR A 40 19.26 24.07 -18.51
CA THR A 40 18.93 24.80 -17.27
C THR A 40 18.95 23.91 -16.02
N TYR A 41 19.18 22.61 -16.17
CA TYR A 41 19.34 21.67 -15.06
C TYR A 41 20.44 20.65 -15.32
N ASN A 42 20.96 20.05 -14.25
CA ASN A 42 22.05 19.08 -14.36
C ASN A 42 21.52 17.65 -14.51
N HIS A 43 20.52 17.30 -13.70
CA HIS A 43 19.94 15.96 -13.66
C HIS A 43 18.44 16.01 -13.44
N ALA A 44 17.73 14.98 -13.91
CA ALA A 44 16.31 14.80 -13.63
C ALA A 44 16.01 13.31 -13.42
N THR A 45 15.03 13.02 -12.56
CA THR A 45 14.49 11.67 -12.37
C THR A 45 12.97 11.73 -12.31
N SER A 46 12.30 10.67 -12.75
CA SER A 46 10.84 10.56 -12.74
C SER A 46 10.38 9.36 -11.91
N THR A 47 9.26 9.51 -11.21
CA THR A 47 8.57 8.45 -10.47
C THR A 47 7.09 8.48 -10.84
N THR A 48 6.48 7.33 -11.08
CA THR A 48 5.02 7.23 -11.16
C THR A 48 4.42 7.25 -9.75
N ILE A 49 3.53 8.20 -9.49
CA ILE A 49 2.75 8.32 -8.26
C ILE A 49 1.25 8.11 -8.58
N PHE A 50 0.41 8.00 -7.54
CA PHE A 50 -1.03 7.74 -7.70
C PHE A 50 -1.86 8.77 -6.93
N ASP A 51 -2.99 9.20 -7.51
CA ASP A 51 -4.00 10.01 -6.81
C ASP A 51 -4.93 9.16 -5.94
N SER A 52 -5.86 9.79 -5.21
CA SER A 52 -6.81 9.04 -4.35
C SER A 52 -7.85 8.23 -5.12
N LEU A 53 -7.99 8.45 -6.43
CA LEU A 53 -8.82 7.64 -7.33
C LEU A 53 -8.03 6.49 -7.98
N GLY A 54 -6.72 6.41 -7.74
CA GLY A 54 -5.80 5.41 -8.27
C GLY A 54 -5.35 5.65 -9.73
N ASN A 55 -5.53 6.86 -10.26
CA ASN A 55 -4.93 7.26 -11.53
C ASN A 55 -3.44 7.50 -11.36
N SER A 56 -2.66 7.20 -12.39
CA SER A 56 -1.21 7.39 -12.38
C SER A 56 -0.82 8.79 -12.85
N HIS A 57 0.12 9.40 -12.14
CA HIS A 57 0.71 10.70 -12.46
C HIS A 57 2.24 10.59 -12.46
N GLU A 58 2.93 11.40 -13.24
CA GLU A 58 4.40 11.40 -13.31
C GLU A 58 4.98 12.56 -12.49
N LEU A 59 5.65 12.23 -11.38
CA LEU A 59 6.46 13.17 -10.59
C LEU A 59 7.88 13.20 -11.13
N THR A 60 8.30 14.33 -11.68
CA THR A 60 9.67 14.59 -12.11
C THR A 60 10.38 15.53 -11.13
N GLN A 61 11.56 15.13 -10.68
CA GLN A 61 12.45 15.92 -9.84
C GLN A 61 13.61 16.41 -10.71
N PHE A 62 13.89 17.70 -10.70
CA PHE A 62 15.02 18.31 -11.40
C PHE A 62 16.03 18.83 -10.39
N TYR A 63 17.30 18.52 -10.63
CA TYR A 63 18.42 18.92 -9.78
C TYR A 63 19.29 19.92 -10.54
N VAL A 64 19.43 21.11 -9.96
CA VAL A 64 20.29 22.20 -10.46
C VAL A 64 21.39 22.41 -9.43
N LYS A 65 22.64 22.35 -9.86
CA LYS A 65 23.78 22.56 -8.97
C LYS A 65 23.99 24.05 -8.75
N GLU A 66 23.97 24.45 -7.49
CA GLU A 66 24.20 25.84 -7.11
C GLU A 66 25.66 26.08 -6.68
N PRO A 67 26.15 27.33 -6.73
CA PRO A 67 27.40 27.69 -6.10
C PRO A 67 27.38 27.32 -4.61
N SER A 68 28.46 26.68 -4.13
CA SER A 68 28.59 26.32 -2.73
C SER A 68 28.45 27.54 -1.81
N PRO A 69 27.64 27.46 -0.73
CA PRO A 69 27.48 28.57 0.20
C PRO A 69 28.78 28.90 0.94
N GLY A 70 28.92 30.16 1.35
CA GLY A 70 30.08 30.65 2.11
C GLY A 70 31.38 30.72 1.30
N ASN A 71 32.51 30.36 1.92
CA ASN A 71 33.84 30.41 1.28
C ASN A 71 34.08 29.26 0.28
N GLY A 72 33.05 28.47 -0.05
CA GLY A 72 33.11 27.43 -1.08
C GLY A 72 33.92 26.18 -0.70
N VAL A 73 34.21 25.98 0.58
CA VAL A 73 34.99 24.83 1.06
C VAL A 73 34.10 23.91 1.88
N GLY A 74 33.96 22.65 1.45
CA GLY A 74 33.38 21.57 2.23
C GLY A 74 31.86 21.54 2.32
N GLN A 75 31.13 22.36 1.57
CA GLN A 75 29.68 22.25 1.43
C GLN A 75 29.28 22.32 -0.03
N SER A 76 28.20 21.62 -0.38
CA SER A 76 27.62 21.69 -1.72
C SER A 76 26.12 21.90 -1.64
N GLN A 77 25.60 22.69 -2.57
CA GLN A 77 24.21 23.08 -2.61
C GLN A 77 23.58 22.70 -3.94
N TRP A 78 22.36 22.20 -3.88
CA TRP A 78 21.53 21.91 -5.04
C TRP A 78 20.14 22.51 -4.86
N SER A 79 19.61 23.05 -5.94
CA SER A 79 18.21 23.43 -6.05
C SER A 79 17.42 22.28 -6.67
N ILE A 80 16.31 21.93 -6.03
CA ILE A 80 15.39 20.88 -6.44
C ILE A 80 14.07 21.52 -6.87
N TYR A 81 13.67 21.23 -8.10
CA TYR A 81 12.37 21.60 -8.64
C TYR A 81 11.53 20.34 -8.83
N LEU A 82 10.23 20.44 -8.59
CA LEU A 82 9.31 19.31 -8.67
C LEU A 82 8.20 19.63 -9.66
N GLN A 83 7.90 18.67 -10.52
CA GLN A 83 6.86 18.79 -11.51
C GLN A 83 5.98 17.54 -11.46
N ILE A 84 4.66 17.70 -11.50
CA ILE A 84 3.71 16.60 -11.68
C ILE A 84 2.94 16.84 -12.97
N ASP A 85 2.98 15.88 -13.90
CA ASP A 85 2.31 15.94 -15.22
C ASP A 85 2.53 17.23 -16.01
N GLY A 86 3.71 17.85 -15.86
CA GLY A 86 4.02 19.09 -16.56
C GLY A 86 3.78 20.37 -15.75
N GLU A 87 3.22 20.32 -14.55
CA GLU A 87 2.99 21.49 -13.69
C GLU A 87 3.92 21.50 -12.48
N LEU A 88 4.51 22.66 -12.15
CA LEU A 88 5.38 22.79 -10.98
C LEU A 88 4.57 22.68 -9.69
N VAL A 89 5.12 21.98 -8.71
CA VAL A 89 4.53 21.75 -7.39
C VAL A 89 5.52 22.07 -6.27
N GLY A 90 5.05 22.10 -5.03
CA GLY A 90 5.80 22.46 -3.85
C GLY A 90 6.18 23.95 -3.78
N GLY A 91 5.50 24.82 -4.53
CA GLY A 91 5.89 26.23 -4.69
C GLY A 91 7.26 26.44 -5.36
N THR A 92 7.77 25.43 -6.08
CA THR A 92 9.08 25.47 -6.74
C THR A 92 9.11 26.40 -7.95
N ASP A 93 7.96 26.92 -8.38
CA ASP A 93 7.81 28.01 -9.36
C ASP A 93 8.41 29.33 -8.86
N GLN A 94 8.42 29.55 -7.54
CA GLN A 94 8.93 30.77 -6.92
C GLN A 94 10.19 30.51 -6.11
N THR A 95 10.18 29.44 -5.31
CA THR A 95 11.28 29.11 -4.39
C THR A 95 11.65 27.64 -4.52
N PRO A 96 12.76 27.29 -5.20
CA PRO A 96 13.20 25.91 -5.26
C PRO A 96 13.61 25.40 -3.88
N TYR A 97 13.42 24.10 -3.66
CA TYR A 97 13.93 23.46 -2.45
C TYR A 97 15.46 23.41 -2.50
N THR A 98 16.11 23.70 -1.38
CA THR A 98 17.57 23.73 -1.30
C THR A 98 18.08 22.50 -0.56
N ALA A 99 18.81 21.62 -1.22
CA ALA A 99 19.54 20.52 -0.58
C ALA A 99 20.97 20.92 -0.28
N LEU A 100 21.39 20.75 0.98
CA LEU A 100 22.74 21.03 1.46
C LEU A 100 23.44 19.71 1.80
N PHE A 101 24.66 19.56 1.29
CA PHE A 101 25.53 18.42 1.57
C PHE A 101 26.77 18.89 2.33
N ASP A 102 27.21 18.06 3.28
CA ASP A 102 28.41 18.29 4.07
C ASP A 102 29.70 17.92 3.32
N GLN A 103 30.84 18.01 4.01
CA GLN A 103 32.16 17.75 3.43
C GLN A 103 32.37 16.26 3.10
N ASP A 104 31.66 15.37 3.78
CA ASP A 104 31.72 13.91 3.60
C ASP A 104 30.74 13.43 2.52
N GLY A 105 29.99 14.36 1.91
CA GLY A 105 29.02 14.11 0.85
C GLY A 105 27.68 13.58 1.35
N GLN A 106 27.40 13.66 2.65
CA GLN A 106 26.11 13.31 3.24
C GLN A 106 25.17 14.51 3.17
N LEU A 107 23.87 14.23 3.13
CA LEU A 107 22.85 15.27 3.19
C LEU A 107 22.79 15.87 4.60
N GLU A 108 23.00 17.18 4.72
CA GLU A 108 22.90 17.94 5.96
C GLU A 108 21.46 18.40 6.22
N SER A 109 20.80 18.91 5.19
CA SER A 109 19.38 19.29 5.26
C SER A 109 18.76 19.49 3.88
N ILE A 110 17.42 19.47 3.83
CA ILE A 110 16.66 19.94 2.68
C ILE A 110 15.70 21.03 3.12
N ASN A 111 15.82 22.20 2.52
CA ASN A 111 15.06 23.40 2.86
C ASN A 111 15.11 23.73 4.37
N GLY A 112 16.23 23.40 5.03
CA GLY A 112 16.42 23.55 6.47
C GLY A 112 15.93 22.39 7.34
N ASP A 113 15.29 21.35 6.76
CA ASP A 113 14.91 20.14 7.49
C ASP A 113 16.07 19.12 7.49
N PRO A 114 16.64 18.77 8.67
CA PRO A 114 17.71 17.79 8.77
C PRO A 114 17.25 16.34 8.49
N ASN A 115 15.94 16.06 8.48
CA ASN A 115 15.42 14.74 8.13
C ASN A 115 15.39 14.50 6.61
N GLY A 116 15.66 15.53 5.79
CA GLY A 116 15.66 15.40 4.34
C GLY A 116 14.27 15.14 3.75
N GLU A 117 13.21 15.65 4.39
CA GLU A 117 11.83 15.49 3.94
C GLU A 117 11.32 16.75 3.26
N LEU A 118 10.57 16.55 2.16
CA LEU A 118 9.84 17.60 1.45
C LEU A 118 8.35 17.28 1.53
N ILE A 119 7.57 18.18 2.12
CA ILE A 119 6.12 18.01 2.21
C ILE A 119 5.47 18.79 1.06
N ILE A 120 4.84 18.05 0.14
CA ILE A 120 4.09 18.62 -0.97
C ILE A 120 2.64 18.79 -0.53
N THR A 121 2.10 20.00 -0.68
CA THR A 121 0.79 20.39 -0.14
C THR A 121 -0.06 21.20 -1.12
N ASP A 122 0.40 21.39 -2.34
CA ASP A 122 -0.21 22.23 -3.37
C ASP A 122 -0.60 21.43 -4.64
N TRP A 123 -0.35 20.11 -4.66
CA TRP A 123 -0.69 19.28 -5.80
C TRP A 123 -2.20 19.14 -6.00
N VAL A 124 -2.69 19.44 -7.19
CA VAL A 124 -4.08 19.22 -7.61
C VAL A 124 -4.08 18.16 -8.72
N PRO A 125 -4.59 16.94 -8.49
CA PRO A 125 -4.70 15.94 -9.56
C PRO A 125 -5.65 16.40 -10.67
N LYS A 126 -5.18 16.33 -11.92
CA LYS A 126 -5.91 16.77 -13.11
C LYS A 126 -6.11 15.62 -14.09
N ASP A 127 -7.11 15.77 -14.95
CA ASP A 127 -7.37 14.87 -16.06
C ASP A 127 -6.49 15.24 -17.28
N PRO A 128 -6.48 14.43 -18.36
CA PRO A 128 -5.74 14.76 -19.59
C PRO A 128 -6.17 16.06 -20.28
N SER A 129 -7.33 16.63 -19.91
CA SER A 129 -7.83 17.91 -20.41
C SER A 129 -7.29 19.10 -19.60
N GLY A 130 -6.62 18.85 -18.47
CA GLY A 130 -6.08 19.86 -17.57
C GLY A 130 -7.08 20.32 -16.48
N ASP A 131 -8.25 19.71 -16.39
CA ASP A 131 -9.27 20.02 -15.39
C ASP A 131 -9.11 19.11 -14.16
N PRO A 132 -9.46 19.56 -12.94
CA PRO A 132 -9.42 18.72 -11.75
C PRO A 132 -10.25 17.44 -11.95
N ASN A 133 -9.63 16.28 -11.74
CA ASN A 133 -10.24 14.97 -12.06
C ASN A 133 -11.24 14.47 -10.99
N GLY A 134 -11.48 15.25 -9.94
CA GLY A 134 -12.36 14.90 -8.82
C GLY A 134 -11.71 14.06 -7.72
N ALA A 135 -10.40 13.78 -7.80
CA ALA A 135 -9.64 13.23 -6.68
C ALA A 135 -9.52 14.25 -5.54
N ASP A 136 -9.02 13.78 -4.40
CA ASP A 136 -8.76 14.65 -3.25
C ASP A 136 -7.73 15.70 -3.63
N GLY A 137 -8.07 16.96 -3.41
CA GLY A 137 -7.19 18.09 -3.69
C GLY A 137 -6.25 18.40 -2.53
N PRO A 138 -5.52 19.52 -2.63
CA PRO A 138 -4.60 19.96 -1.61
C PRO A 138 -5.33 20.24 -0.28
N PRO A 139 -4.66 20.07 0.86
CA PRO A 139 -5.20 20.40 2.17
C PRO A 139 -5.66 21.87 2.23
N ALA A 140 -6.77 22.13 2.94
CA ALA A 140 -7.28 23.50 3.11
C ALA A 140 -6.27 24.44 3.77
N ASN A 141 -5.45 23.92 4.68
CA ASN A 141 -4.36 24.63 5.35
C ASN A 141 -3.05 23.86 5.15
N PRO A 142 -2.18 24.28 4.20
CA PRO A 142 -0.89 23.63 3.94
C PRO A 142 0.01 23.53 5.19
N GLY A 143 -0.02 24.52 6.07
CA GLY A 143 0.82 24.56 7.28
C GLY A 143 0.43 23.59 8.40
N ASP A 144 -0.74 22.96 8.31
CA ASP A 144 -1.20 21.97 9.30
C ASP A 144 -0.71 20.55 8.96
N VAL A 145 -0.15 20.35 7.76
CA VAL A 145 0.36 19.04 7.33
C VAL A 145 1.74 18.81 7.93
N VAL A 146 1.87 17.72 8.68
CA VAL A 146 3.12 17.27 9.30
C VAL A 146 3.42 15.83 8.92
N SER A 147 4.71 15.49 8.87
CA SER A 147 5.18 14.11 8.72
C SER A 147 5.17 13.39 10.08
N PRO A 148 4.73 12.13 10.18
CA PRO A 148 4.17 11.31 9.11
C PRO A 148 2.72 11.69 8.78
N ILE A 149 2.35 11.59 7.50
CA ILE A 149 0.99 11.87 7.03
C ILE A 149 0.05 10.77 7.55
N PRO A 150 -1.10 11.11 8.16
CA PRO A 150 -2.05 10.13 8.66
C PRO A 150 -2.59 9.20 7.56
N GLU A 151 -2.74 7.91 7.88
CA GLU A 151 -3.41 6.93 7.03
C GLU A 151 -4.83 6.63 7.56
N PRO A 152 -5.89 6.70 6.73
CA PRO A 152 -5.89 7.04 5.31
C PRO A 152 -5.65 8.54 5.07
N ALA A 153 -4.98 8.86 3.96
CA ALA A 153 -4.80 10.24 3.53
C ALA A 153 -6.15 10.92 3.27
N THR A 154 -6.26 12.21 3.63
CA THR A 154 -7.49 13.02 3.47
C THR A 154 -7.33 14.16 2.47
N SER A 155 -6.16 14.25 1.83
CA SER A 155 -5.80 15.25 0.83
C SER A 155 -4.72 14.67 -0.11
N SER A 156 -4.38 15.41 -1.16
CA SER A 156 -3.26 15.09 -2.07
C SER A 156 -1.88 15.34 -1.48
N ALA A 157 -1.76 15.71 -0.20
CA ALA A 157 -0.45 15.96 0.40
C ALA A 157 0.36 14.65 0.53
N PHE A 158 1.65 14.71 0.21
CA PHE A 158 2.57 13.59 0.35
C PHE A 158 3.99 14.07 0.71
N VAL A 159 4.82 13.15 1.18
CA VAL A 159 6.23 13.43 1.52
C VAL A 159 7.15 12.84 0.45
N VAL A 160 8.09 13.65 -0.04
CA VAL A 160 9.25 13.18 -0.79
C VAL A 160 10.43 13.14 0.17
N ASN A 161 10.88 11.93 0.52
CA ASN A 161 12.01 11.74 1.41
C ASN A 161 13.30 11.50 0.58
N LEU A 162 14.30 12.34 0.83
CA LEU A 162 15.60 12.35 0.16
C LEU A 162 16.74 12.14 1.16
N ALA A 163 16.46 11.76 2.42
CA ALA A 163 17.41 11.66 3.53
C ALA A 163 18.69 10.88 3.20
N ASN A 164 18.55 9.79 2.44
CA ASN A 164 19.65 8.89 2.09
C ASN A 164 20.39 9.30 0.79
N THR A 165 20.13 10.51 0.29
CA THR A 165 20.83 11.04 -0.88
C THR A 165 22.25 11.43 -0.48
N THR A 166 23.22 11.16 -1.37
CA THR A 166 24.62 11.53 -1.16
C THR A 166 25.16 12.23 -2.39
N GLN A 167 26.19 13.05 -2.18
CA GLN A 167 26.89 13.72 -3.25
C GLN A 167 28.37 13.34 -3.25
N TYR A 168 28.79 12.71 -4.35
CA TYR A 168 30.18 12.39 -4.63
C TYR A 168 30.59 12.86 -6.04
N GLY A 169 31.89 12.84 -6.34
CA GLY A 169 32.42 13.13 -7.67
C GLY A 169 32.13 12.05 -8.74
N ALA A 170 31.17 11.17 -8.49
CA ALA A 170 30.72 10.15 -9.44
C ALA A 170 29.64 10.71 -10.38
N ALA A 171 29.32 9.94 -11.44
CA ALA A 171 28.16 10.26 -12.27
C ALA A 171 26.86 10.14 -11.45
N PHE A 172 25.87 10.97 -11.78
CA PHE A 172 24.54 10.89 -11.16
C PHE A 172 23.90 9.51 -11.42
N GLY A 173 23.26 8.97 -10.39
CA GLY A 173 22.56 7.71 -10.46
C GLY A 173 21.50 7.61 -9.37
N VAL A 174 20.37 7.00 -9.71
CA VAL A 174 19.27 6.71 -8.78
C VAL A 174 19.43 5.27 -8.32
N ASN A 175 19.78 5.08 -7.04
CA ASN A 175 20.07 3.74 -6.50
C ASN A 175 18.84 3.04 -5.94
N ASP A 176 17.97 3.78 -5.26
CA ASP A 176 16.72 3.29 -4.68
C ASP A 176 15.65 4.36 -4.86
N GLN A 177 14.47 3.94 -5.31
CA GLN A 177 13.33 4.82 -5.56
C GLN A 177 12.07 4.02 -5.27
N GLN A 178 11.37 4.39 -4.21
CA GLN A 178 10.19 3.68 -3.72
C GLN A 178 9.03 4.66 -3.56
N GLN A 179 7.81 4.14 -3.70
CA GLN A 179 6.58 4.90 -3.54
C GLN A 179 5.52 3.97 -2.93
N ASN A 180 4.62 4.53 -2.12
CA ASN A 180 3.61 3.79 -1.34
C ASN A 180 2.18 3.87 -1.90
N GLY A 181 1.97 4.59 -3.00
CA GLY A 181 0.71 4.65 -3.73
C GLY A 181 0.45 3.41 -4.58
N TYR A 182 -0.82 3.20 -4.92
CA TYR A 182 -1.26 2.08 -5.76
C TYR A 182 -2.52 2.45 -6.53
N THR A 183 -2.68 1.86 -7.71
CA THR A 183 -3.93 1.99 -8.48
C THR A 183 -5.09 1.27 -7.81
N THR A 184 -6.30 1.50 -8.27
CA THR A 184 -7.48 0.79 -7.76
C THR A 184 -7.39 -0.71 -8.03
N GLY A 185 -7.67 -1.49 -6.99
CA GLY A 185 -7.65 -2.94 -7.04
C GLY A 185 -9.06 -3.50 -6.90
N ARG A 186 -9.41 -4.47 -7.72
CA ARG A 186 -10.58 -5.33 -7.48
C ARG A 186 -10.14 -6.50 -6.60
N LEU A 187 -11.05 -7.01 -5.77
CA LEU A 187 -10.80 -8.22 -5.00
C LEU A 187 -10.52 -9.38 -5.99
N SER A 188 -9.32 -9.95 -5.89
CA SER A 188 -8.88 -11.10 -6.71
C SER A 188 -9.07 -12.41 -5.98
N GLY A 189 -8.99 -12.43 -4.65
CA GLY A 189 -9.16 -13.64 -3.86
C GLY A 189 -9.10 -13.39 -2.35
N LEU A 190 -9.56 -14.39 -1.59
CA LEU A 190 -9.38 -14.46 -0.14
C LEU A 190 -8.47 -15.64 0.17
N ASP A 191 -7.55 -15.43 1.09
CA ASP A 191 -6.68 -16.45 1.64
C ASP A 191 -6.78 -16.41 3.17
N VAL A 192 -6.66 -17.56 3.82
CA VAL A 192 -6.67 -17.64 5.29
C VAL A 192 -5.33 -18.22 5.70
N SER A 193 -4.59 -17.53 6.58
CA SER A 193 -3.35 -18.07 7.11
C SER A 193 -3.59 -19.18 8.13
N ASP A 194 -2.53 -19.88 8.50
CA ASP A 194 -2.55 -20.86 9.59
C ASP A 194 -2.88 -20.26 10.96
N GLN A 195 -2.52 -18.98 11.15
CA GLN A 195 -2.93 -18.16 12.30
C GLN A 195 -4.40 -17.68 12.20
N GLY A 196 -5.14 -18.11 11.17
CA GLY A 196 -6.54 -17.74 10.93
C GLY A 196 -6.78 -16.30 10.51
N VAL A 197 -5.74 -15.59 10.07
CA VAL A 197 -5.88 -14.23 9.55
C VAL A 197 -6.39 -14.31 8.12
N ILE A 198 -7.49 -13.61 7.84
CA ILE A 198 -8.13 -13.56 6.53
C ILE A 198 -7.52 -12.40 5.73
N PHE A 199 -6.82 -12.72 4.66
CA PHE A 199 -6.22 -11.77 3.74
C PHE A 199 -7.07 -11.64 2.47
N ALA A 200 -7.47 -10.42 2.13
CA ALA A 200 -7.99 -10.08 0.82
C ALA A 200 -6.83 -9.68 -0.10
N ARG A 201 -6.68 -10.39 -1.21
CA ARG A 201 -5.72 -10.03 -2.27
C ARG A 201 -6.43 -9.24 -3.36
N TYR A 202 -5.83 -8.14 -3.78
CA TYR A 202 -6.38 -7.26 -4.80
C TYR A 202 -5.57 -7.32 -6.09
N THR A 203 -6.19 -6.97 -7.22
CA THR A 203 -5.54 -6.98 -8.54
C THR A 203 -4.40 -5.97 -8.68
N ASN A 204 -4.32 -4.98 -7.79
CA ASN A 204 -3.24 -3.98 -7.71
C ASN A 204 -2.01 -4.48 -6.93
N GLY A 205 -1.96 -5.77 -6.58
CA GLY A 205 -0.86 -6.39 -5.84
C GLY A 205 -0.91 -6.16 -4.32
N GLN A 206 -1.82 -5.33 -3.82
CA GLN A 206 -1.98 -5.10 -2.39
C GLN A 206 -2.71 -6.26 -1.71
N SER A 207 -2.35 -6.52 -0.45
CA SER A 207 -3.02 -7.49 0.42
C SER A 207 -3.47 -6.80 1.70
N LYS A 208 -4.75 -6.92 2.04
CA LYS A 208 -5.32 -6.32 3.25
C LYS A 208 -5.80 -7.41 4.20
N SER A 209 -5.40 -7.33 5.46
CA SER A 209 -6.01 -8.14 6.52
C SER A 209 -7.43 -7.63 6.77
N LEU A 210 -8.42 -8.51 6.61
CA LEU A 210 -9.83 -8.20 6.87
C LEU A 210 -10.22 -8.48 8.32
N GLY A 211 -9.55 -9.44 8.94
CA GLY A 211 -9.85 -9.90 10.30
C GLY A 211 -9.18 -11.23 10.58
N GLN A 212 -9.44 -11.76 11.78
CA GLN A 212 -8.90 -13.03 12.23
C GLN A 212 -10.03 -13.89 12.80
N VAL A 213 -10.03 -15.17 12.45
CA VAL A 213 -10.96 -16.16 13.02
C VAL A 213 -10.59 -16.37 14.50
N ALA A 214 -11.56 -16.27 15.39
CA ALA A 214 -11.37 -16.62 16.80
C ALA A 214 -11.71 -18.09 17.03
N LEU A 215 -10.90 -18.78 17.83
CA LEU A 215 -11.20 -20.13 18.30
C LEU A 215 -11.59 -20.10 19.78
N ALA A 216 -12.41 -21.05 20.20
CA ALA A 216 -12.80 -21.24 21.58
C ALA A 216 -12.44 -22.65 22.04
N ALA A 217 -11.76 -22.75 23.19
CA ALA A 217 -11.53 -24.01 23.89
C ALA A 217 -12.36 -24.07 25.16
N PHE A 218 -12.80 -25.27 25.54
CA PHE A 218 -13.49 -25.53 26.79
C PHE A 218 -12.63 -26.44 27.65
N ASN A 219 -12.67 -26.26 28.97
CA ASN A 219 -11.93 -27.11 29.90
C ASN A 219 -12.41 -28.56 29.85
N ASN A 220 -13.71 -28.76 29.60
CA ASN A 220 -14.33 -30.08 29.43
C ASN A 220 -15.19 -30.10 28.16
N THR A 221 -14.67 -30.69 27.08
CA THR A 221 -15.37 -30.80 25.80
C THR A 221 -16.55 -31.78 25.85
N ASP A 222 -16.47 -32.83 26.68
CA ASP A 222 -17.55 -33.82 26.82
C ASP A 222 -18.76 -33.26 27.57
N GLY A 223 -18.57 -32.15 28.29
CA GLY A 223 -19.66 -31.41 28.95
C GLY A 223 -20.47 -30.53 28.02
N LEU A 224 -20.11 -30.40 26.74
CA LEU A 224 -20.85 -29.60 25.77
C LEU A 224 -22.15 -30.30 25.37
N SER A 225 -23.23 -29.52 25.19
CA SER A 225 -24.51 -30.06 24.75
C SER A 225 -24.64 -29.95 23.23
N PRO A 226 -24.92 -31.04 22.50
CA PRO A 226 -25.12 -30.99 21.06
C PRO A 226 -26.47 -30.36 20.72
N VAL A 227 -26.49 -29.40 19.79
CA VAL A 227 -27.72 -28.74 19.32
C VAL A 227 -28.11 -29.18 17.90
N GLY A 228 -27.27 -29.98 17.24
CA GLY A 228 -27.49 -30.48 15.88
C GLY A 228 -26.56 -29.80 14.87
N ASP A 229 -26.55 -30.28 13.63
CA ASP A 229 -25.74 -29.71 12.52
C ASP A 229 -24.26 -29.48 12.86
N THR A 230 -23.65 -30.38 13.64
CA THR A 230 -22.26 -30.27 14.16
C THR A 230 -22.01 -29.09 15.11
N THR A 231 -23.07 -28.45 15.60
CA THR A 231 -23.00 -27.35 16.57
C THR A 231 -23.20 -27.81 18.01
N TRP A 232 -22.49 -27.14 18.90
CA TRP A 232 -22.46 -27.43 20.33
C TRP A 232 -22.68 -26.13 21.12
N VAL A 233 -23.30 -26.24 22.29
CA VAL A 233 -23.56 -25.12 23.19
C VAL A 233 -22.93 -25.38 24.55
N GLU A 234 -22.42 -24.31 25.17
CA GLU A 234 -21.82 -24.36 26.50
C GLU A 234 -22.82 -24.78 27.58
N THR A 235 -22.34 -25.51 28.57
CA THR A 235 -23.11 -25.91 29.74
C THR A 235 -22.35 -25.56 31.02
N PHE A 236 -22.99 -25.74 32.17
CA PHE A 236 -22.30 -25.62 33.45
C PHE A 236 -21.17 -26.65 33.60
N GLU A 237 -21.30 -27.84 33.01
CA GLU A 237 -20.31 -28.92 33.09
C GLU A 237 -19.13 -28.74 32.12
N SER A 238 -19.31 -28.02 31.01
CA SER A 238 -18.21 -27.69 30.08
C SER A 238 -17.29 -26.59 30.60
N GLY A 239 -17.83 -25.72 31.45
CA GLY A 239 -17.20 -24.47 31.86
C GLY A 239 -17.33 -23.37 30.80
N GLN A 240 -16.75 -22.21 31.10
CA GLN A 240 -16.75 -21.05 30.21
C GLN A 240 -15.74 -21.20 29.06
N PRO A 241 -16.03 -20.62 27.88
CA PRO A 241 -15.15 -20.68 26.72
C PRO A 241 -13.91 -19.81 26.93
N VAL A 242 -12.74 -20.38 26.63
CA VAL A 242 -11.48 -19.66 26.51
C VAL A 242 -11.30 -19.29 25.04
N ILE A 243 -11.56 -18.03 24.71
CA ILE A 243 -11.46 -17.52 23.34
C ILE A 243 -10.06 -16.96 23.09
N GLY A 244 -9.48 -17.29 21.94
CA GLY A 244 -8.17 -16.79 21.55
C GLY A 244 -7.93 -16.85 20.05
N ALA A 245 -6.76 -16.37 19.64
CA ALA A 245 -6.28 -16.54 18.29
C ALA A 245 -5.86 -18.01 18.04
N PRO A 246 -6.00 -18.52 16.80
CA PRO A 246 -5.43 -19.80 16.41
C PRO A 246 -3.94 -19.88 16.72
N ASP A 247 -3.45 -21.09 16.97
CA ASP A 247 -2.04 -21.37 17.27
C ASP A 247 -1.49 -20.66 18.53
N THR A 248 -2.38 -20.26 19.45
CA THR A 248 -2.00 -19.65 20.73
C THR A 248 -2.46 -20.48 21.93
N GLY A 249 -1.57 -20.65 22.91
CA GLY A 249 -1.88 -21.38 24.15
C GLY A 249 -2.20 -22.85 23.91
N THR A 250 -3.44 -23.27 24.23
CA THR A 250 -3.96 -24.63 24.01
C THR A 250 -4.75 -24.78 22.70
N LEU A 251 -4.87 -23.69 21.92
CA LEU A 251 -5.62 -23.69 20.66
C LEU A 251 -4.74 -24.20 19.52
N GLY A 252 -5.32 -25.00 18.63
CA GLY A 252 -4.64 -25.49 17.42
C GLY A 252 -4.51 -24.42 16.34
N SER A 253 -3.69 -24.70 15.32
CA SER A 253 -3.62 -23.89 14.10
C SER A 253 -4.77 -24.24 13.15
N ILE A 254 -5.11 -23.30 12.26
CA ILE A 254 -6.10 -23.52 11.20
C ILE A 254 -5.39 -24.05 9.96
N LYS A 255 -6.03 -25.00 9.26
CA LYS A 255 -5.64 -25.38 7.90
C LYS A 255 -6.66 -24.82 6.91
N ALA A 256 -6.23 -23.82 6.16
CA ALA A 256 -7.07 -23.19 5.15
C ALA A 256 -7.30 -24.13 3.96
N SER A 257 -8.45 -23.96 3.29
CA SER A 257 -8.84 -24.74 2.11
C SER A 257 -8.88 -26.26 2.31
N SER A 258 -9.03 -26.72 3.56
CA SER A 258 -9.26 -28.13 3.90
C SER A 258 -10.52 -28.29 4.73
N VAL A 259 -11.10 -29.50 4.68
CA VAL A 259 -12.20 -29.93 5.54
C VAL A 259 -11.70 -31.09 6.40
N GLU A 260 -12.05 -31.09 7.68
CA GLU A 260 -11.74 -32.21 8.58
C GLU A 260 -12.65 -33.40 8.28
N ASP A 261 -12.05 -34.59 8.18
CA ASP A 261 -12.80 -35.83 7.94
C ASP A 261 -13.36 -36.40 9.24
N SER A 262 -14.35 -37.29 9.13
CA SER A 262 -14.95 -37.95 10.29
C SER A 262 -13.91 -38.84 10.99
N ASN A 263 -13.94 -38.84 12.33
CA ASN A 263 -13.09 -39.70 13.15
C ASN A 263 -13.59 -41.15 13.27
N VAL A 264 -14.62 -41.55 12.52
CA VAL A 264 -15.30 -42.85 12.63
C VAL A 264 -14.64 -43.89 11.72
N ASP A 265 -14.22 -45.02 12.28
CA ASP A 265 -13.76 -46.18 11.51
C ASP A 265 -14.92 -47.15 11.24
N LEU A 266 -15.36 -47.22 9.99
CA LEU A 266 -16.47 -48.06 9.55
C LEU A 266 -16.27 -49.55 9.87
N SER A 267 -15.03 -50.06 9.83
CA SER A 267 -14.76 -51.48 10.08
C SER A 267 -14.99 -51.83 11.55
N ALA A 268 -14.55 -50.95 12.46
CA ALA A 268 -14.77 -51.10 13.89
C ALA A 268 -16.26 -50.96 14.24
N GLU A 269 -16.95 -49.98 13.66
CA GLU A 269 -18.37 -49.77 13.89
C GLU A 269 -19.23 -50.95 13.41
N LEU A 270 -18.87 -51.59 12.29
CA LEU A 270 -19.56 -52.79 11.81
C LEU A 270 -19.40 -53.96 12.78
N VAL A 271 -18.20 -54.15 13.36
CA VAL A 271 -17.97 -55.19 14.37
C VAL A 271 -18.76 -54.90 15.64
N ASN A 272 -18.80 -53.66 16.10
CA ASN A 272 -19.62 -53.25 17.25
C ASN A 272 -21.11 -53.53 17.02
N LEU A 273 -21.62 -53.29 15.80
CA LEU A 273 -22.99 -53.63 15.43
C LEU A 273 -23.24 -55.14 15.49
N ILE A 274 -22.31 -55.96 15.01
CA ILE A 274 -22.40 -57.43 15.09
C ILE A 274 -22.38 -57.90 16.55
N ILE A 275 -21.55 -57.31 17.41
CA ILE A 275 -21.50 -57.62 18.83
C ILE A 275 -22.82 -57.25 19.51
N ALA A 276 -23.34 -56.04 19.26
CA ALA A 276 -24.63 -55.61 19.79
C ALA A 276 -25.77 -56.53 19.34
N GLN A 277 -25.78 -56.94 18.07
CA GLN A 277 -26.76 -57.88 17.53
C GLN A 277 -26.65 -59.25 18.19
N ARG A 278 -25.44 -59.79 18.39
CA ARG A 278 -25.23 -61.07 19.08
C ARG A 278 -25.66 -61.00 20.54
N ASN A 279 -25.38 -59.90 21.24
CA ASN A 279 -25.82 -59.68 22.61
C ASN A 279 -27.36 -59.61 22.69
N TYR A 280 -28.00 -58.93 21.75
CA TYR A 280 -29.45 -58.90 21.65
C TYR A 280 -30.04 -60.31 21.40
N GLN A 281 -29.46 -61.09 20.49
CA GLN A 281 -29.87 -62.47 20.23
C GLN A 281 -29.69 -63.37 21.45
N ALA A 282 -28.59 -63.23 22.20
CA ALA A 282 -28.33 -63.98 23.43
C ALA A 282 -29.34 -63.63 24.54
N ASN A 283 -29.64 -62.34 24.72
CA ASN A 283 -30.66 -61.88 25.66
C ASN A 283 -32.05 -62.40 25.27
N ALA A 284 -32.40 -62.35 23.98
CA ALA A 284 -33.67 -62.89 23.48
C ALA A 284 -33.78 -64.41 23.70
N LYS A 285 -32.69 -65.17 23.46
CA LYS A 285 -32.69 -66.62 23.71
C LYS A 285 -32.87 -66.96 25.18
N THR A 286 -32.32 -66.14 26.09
CA THR A 286 -32.51 -66.29 27.54
C THR A 286 -33.98 -66.09 27.95
N ILE A 287 -34.68 -65.16 27.29
CA ILE A 287 -36.13 -64.97 27.50
C ILE A 287 -36.90 -66.19 26.97
N GLU A 288 -36.61 -66.66 25.76
CA GLU A 288 -37.29 -67.82 25.16
C GLU A 288 -37.15 -69.09 26.00
N THR A 289 -35.96 -69.34 26.55
CA THR A 289 -35.73 -70.50 27.43
C THR A 289 -36.44 -70.33 28.77
N SER A 290 -36.46 -69.12 29.34
CA SER A 290 -37.24 -68.80 30.54
C SER A 290 -38.73 -69.03 30.33
N ASP A 291 -39.28 -68.60 29.20
CA ASP A 291 -40.69 -68.80 28.83
C ASP A 291 -41.00 -70.29 28.65
N ALA A 292 -40.12 -71.05 27.99
CA ALA A 292 -40.29 -72.48 27.81
C ALA A 292 -40.30 -73.26 29.14
N VAL A 293 -39.41 -72.90 30.08
CA VAL A 293 -39.40 -73.48 31.44
C VAL A 293 -40.68 -73.13 32.18
N THR A 294 -41.13 -71.88 32.09
CA THR A 294 -42.37 -71.42 32.75
C THR A 294 -43.59 -72.15 32.20
N GLN A 295 -43.70 -72.31 30.88
CA GLN A 295 -44.78 -73.07 30.25
C GLN A 295 -44.76 -74.55 30.65
N THR A 296 -43.57 -75.15 30.79
CA THR A 296 -43.42 -76.53 31.25
C THR A 296 -43.90 -76.70 32.69
N ILE A 297 -43.62 -75.74 33.58
CA ILE A 297 -44.13 -75.72 34.96
C ILE A 297 -45.67 -75.60 34.98
N ILE A 298 -46.25 -74.75 34.13
CA ILE A 298 -47.70 -74.57 34.02
C ILE A 298 -48.40 -75.86 33.55
N ASN A 299 -47.78 -76.60 32.63
CA ASN A 299 -48.31 -77.84 32.07
C ASN A 299 -48.15 -79.08 33.00
N LEU A 300 -47.46 -78.95 34.13
CA LEU A 300 -47.27 -80.02 35.14
C LEU A 300 -48.34 -80.03 36.25
N ARG A 301 -49.43 -79.25 36.10
CA ARG A 301 -50.63 -79.30 36.97
C ARG A 301 -51.71 -80.18 36.37
#